data_AF-A0A1G2BUR1-F1
#
_entry.id   AF-A0A1G2BUR1-F1
#
_cell.length_a   1.000
_cell.length_b   1.000
_cell.length_c   1.000
_cell.angle_alpha   90.00
_cell.angle_beta   90.00
_cell.angle_gamma   90.00
#
_symmetry.space_group_name_H-M   'P 1'
#
loop_
_entity.id
_entity.type
_entity.pdbx_description
1 polymer ?
#
loop_
_entity_poly.entity_id
_entity_poly.type
_entity_poly.pdbx_seq_one_letter_code
_entity_poly.pdbx_strand_id
1 'polypeptide(L)'
;MPDMNFIVQHRVIIAIVIVIGAALLYLYRDITVALRWNFFHVSRSIGEQARCSVEKFDDALKNARRNTDDTVSLLVHWNEKPSFDVRDFLSEQGIVIYPETWMNDYVLGVAAVSQLCTLAEFPGVTRLTLATAAE
;
A
#
# COMPACT_ATOMS: atom_id res chain seq x y z
N MET A 1 32.13 41.28 23.59
CA MET A 1 32.35 39.85 23.27
C MET A 1 31.00 39.18 23.30
N PRO A 2 30.46 38.67 22.19
CA PRO A 2 29.17 38.00 22.20
C PRO A 2 29.30 36.66 22.93
N ASP A 3 28.41 36.42 23.88
CA ASP A 3 28.33 35.23 24.73
C ASP A 3 28.24 33.96 23.87
N MET A 4 29.30 33.14 23.88
CA MET A 4 29.35 31.86 23.15
C MET A 4 28.20 30.92 23.53
N ASN A 5 27.62 31.10 24.73
CA ASN A 5 26.50 30.33 25.22
C ASN A 5 25.20 30.54 24.40
N PHE A 6 25.02 31.74 23.84
CA PHE A 6 23.82 32.08 23.05
C PHE A 6 23.82 31.40 21.66
N ILE A 7 25.02 31.23 21.08
CA ILE A 7 25.21 30.59 19.77
C ILE A 7 24.94 29.08 19.86
N VAL A 8 25.37 28.45 20.95
CA VAL A 8 25.15 27.01 21.18
C VAL A 8 23.67 26.72 21.44
N GLN A 9 23.00 27.52 22.28
CA GLN A 9 21.56 27.34 22.52
C GLN A 9 20.71 27.54 21.26
N HIS A 10 21.03 28.52 20.41
CA HIS A 10 20.30 28.73 19.16
C HIS A 10 20.41 27.54 18.20
N ARG A 11 21.59 26.91 18.09
CA ARG A 11 21.78 25.75 17.20
C ARG A 11 21.01 24.52 17.67
N VAL A 12 20.93 24.30 18.99
CA VAL A 12 20.17 23.19 19.57
C VAL A 12 18.67 23.36 19.34
N ILE A 13 18.15 24.59 19.50
CA ILE A 13 16.72 24.88 19.25
C ILE A 13 16.35 24.61 17.79
N ILE A 14 17.18 25.06 16.83
CA ILE A 14 16.93 24.84 15.40
C ILE A 14 16.93 23.33 15.07
N ALA A 15 17.87 22.57 15.62
CA ALA A 15 17.92 21.12 15.41
C ALA A 15 16.66 20.40 15.94
N ILE A 16 16.17 20.78 17.13
CA ILE A 16 14.95 20.23 17.71
C ILE A 16 13.73 20.56 16.83
N VAL A 17 13.61 21.80 16.34
CA VAL A 17 12.49 22.21 15.47
C VAL A 17 12.49 21.42 14.15
N ILE A 18 13.65 21.17 13.54
CA ILE A 18 13.74 20.38 12.31
C ILE A 18 13.34 18.92 12.56
N VAL A 19 13.81 18.31 13.65
CA VAL A 19 13.48 16.91 13.99
C VAL A 19 11.99 16.76 14.28
N ILE A 20 11.39 17.69 15.04
CA ILE A 20 9.95 17.68 15.32
C ILE A 20 9.14 17.93 14.04
N GLY A 21 9.57 18.87 13.19
CA GLY A 21 8.91 19.16 11.92
C GLY A 21 8.93 17.95 10.97
N ALA A 22 10.06 17.26 10.87
CA ALA A 22 10.18 16.04 10.08
C ALA A 22 9.30 14.89 10.64
N ALA A 23 9.30 14.70 11.95
CA ALA A 23 8.47 13.68 12.60
C ALA A 23 6.97 13.93 12.39
N LEU A 24 6.53 15.20 12.48
CA LEU A 24 5.15 15.60 12.22
C LEU A 24 4.75 15.39 10.75
N LEU A 25 5.64 15.67 9.80
CA LEU A 25 5.41 15.42 8.37
C LEU A 25 5.25 13.92 8.06
N TYR A 26 6.05 13.06 8.70
CA TYR A 26 5.92 11.61 8.58
C TYR A 26 4.59 11.12 9.15
N LEU A 27 4.26 11.51 10.38
CA LEU A 27 2.97 11.20 11.02
C LEU A 27 1.77 11.67 10.17
N TYR A 28 1.86 12.86 9.57
CA TYR A 28 0.78 13.38 8.74
C TYR A 28 0.58 12.54 7.48
N ARG A 29 1.65 12.08 6.82
CA ARG A 29 1.59 11.22 5.63
C ARG A 29 0.91 9.89 5.93
N ASP A 30 1.27 9.22 7.02
CA ASP A 30 0.65 7.96 7.44
C ASP A 30 -0.83 8.12 7.78
N ILE A 31 -1.18 9.20 8.51
CA ILE A 31 -2.58 9.50 8.85
C ILE A 31 -3.39 9.84 7.60
N THR A 32 -2.82 10.51 6.59
CA THR A 32 -3.55 10.80 5.35
C THR A 32 -3.85 9.55 4.55
N VAL A 33 -2.95 8.56 4.54
CA VAL A 33 -3.20 7.26 3.90
C VAL A 33 -4.32 6.54 4.64
N ALA A 34 -4.24 6.41 5.97
CA ALA A 34 -5.26 5.73 6.77
C ALA A 34 -6.65 6.40 6.71
N LEU A 35 -6.72 7.74 6.80
CA LEU A 35 -7.99 8.49 6.71
C LEU A 35 -8.61 8.42 5.31
N ARG A 36 -7.79 8.42 4.26
CA ARG A 36 -8.26 8.26 2.87
C ARG A 36 -8.91 6.89 2.66
N TRP A 37 -8.40 5.85 3.33
CA TRP A 37 -8.96 4.50 3.29
C TRP A 37 -10.28 4.38 4.06
N ASN A 38 -10.35 4.93 5.27
CA ASN A 38 -11.60 4.92 6.05
C ASN A 38 -12.74 5.68 5.36
N PHE A 39 -12.45 6.81 4.71
CA PHE A 39 -13.47 7.54 3.94
C PHE A 39 -13.91 6.76 2.68
N PHE A 40 -12.98 6.09 2.00
CA PHE A 40 -13.29 5.28 0.81
C PHE A 40 -14.19 4.07 1.13
N HIS A 41 -14.02 3.42 2.28
CA HIS A 41 -14.88 2.29 2.69
C HIS A 41 -16.31 2.71 3.08
N VAL A 42 -16.49 3.87 3.72
CA VAL A 42 -17.81 4.32 4.20
C VAL A 42 -18.73 4.76 3.04
N SER A 43 -18.18 5.29 1.95
CA SER A 43 -18.99 5.78 0.81
C SER A 43 -19.49 4.68 -0.15
N ARG A 44 -19.06 3.43 0.01
CA ARG A 44 -19.32 2.37 -1.00
C ARG A 44 -20.37 1.33 -0.62
N SER A 45 -21.05 1.47 0.50
CA SER A 45 -21.92 0.42 1.04
C SER A 45 -23.29 0.24 0.37
N ILE A 46 -23.69 1.03 -0.64
CA ILE A 46 -25.08 0.98 -1.14
C ILE A 46 -25.22 0.89 -2.69
N GLY A 47 -24.18 0.56 -3.47
CA GLY A 47 -24.41 0.37 -4.91
C GLY A 47 -23.31 -0.21 -5.80
N GLU A 48 -22.06 -0.34 -5.34
CA GLU A 48 -20.93 -0.63 -6.24
C GLU A 48 -19.99 -1.75 -5.74
N GLN A 49 -20.54 -2.90 -5.38
CA GLN A 49 -19.75 -4.14 -5.40
C GLN A 49 -19.39 -4.60 -6.84
N ALA A 50 -19.97 -3.96 -7.87
CA ALA A 50 -19.87 -4.39 -9.27
C ALA A 50 -18.77 -3.70 -10.12
N ARG A 51 -18.08 -2.67 -9.62
CA ARG A 51 -17.03 -1.95 -10.36
C ARG A 51 -15.79 -1.70 -9.50
N CYS A 52 -15.07 -2.76 -9.12
CA CYS A 52 -13.67 -2.57 -8.76
C CYS A 52 -12.85 -2.31 -10.04
N SER A 53 -11.68 -1.67 -9.95
CA SER A 53 -10.84 -1.33 -11.12
C SER A 53 -10.31 -2.58 -11.84
N VAL A 54 -11.18 -3.28 -12.57
CA VAL A 54 -10.86 -4.46 -13.40
C VAL A 54 -9.83 -4.11 -14.49
N GLU A 55 -9.67 -2.82 -14.80
CA GLU A 55 -8.60 -2.27 -15.64
C GLU A 55 -7.18 -2.59 -15.13
N LYS A 56 -7.02 -2.80 -13.82
CA LYS A 56 -5.74 -3.20 -13.22
C LYS A 56 -5.51 -4.71 -13.29
N PHE A 57 -6.52 -5.51 -13.64
CA PHE A 57 -6.37 -6.95 -13.79
C PHE A 57 -5.88 -7.27 -15.19
N ASP A 58 -4.94 -8.19 -15.27
CA ASP A 58 -4.63 -8.81 -16.56
C ASP A 58 -5.74 -9.77 -16.99
N ASP A 59 -5.81 -10.08 -18.28
CA ASP A 59 -6.91 -10.88 -18.86
C ASP A 59 -6.95 -12.30 -18.29
N ALA A 60 -5.79 -12.88 -17.98
CA ALA A 60 -5.69 -14.16 -17.29
C ALA A 60 -6.35 -14.12 -15.91
N LEU A 61 -6.14 -13.03 -15.15
CA LEU A 61 -6.72 -12.84 -13.83
C LEU A 61 -8.24 -12.59 -13.89
N LYS A 62 -8.70 -11.85 -14.92
CA LYS A 62 -10.15 -11.67 -15.17
C LYS A 62 -10.85 -12.99 -15.42
N ASN A 63 -10.20 -13.91 -16.13
CA ASN A 63 -10.73 -15.24 -16.40
C ASN A 63 -10.68 -16.14 -15.16
N ALA A 64 -9.61 -16.12 -14.38
CA ALA A 64 -9.50 -16.89 -13.13
C ALA A 64 -10.54 -16.46 -12.08
N ARG A 65 -10.80 -15.15 -11.97
CA ARG A 65 -11.84 -14.60 -11.09
C ARG A 65 -13.24 -15.16 -11.39
N ARG A 66 -13.54 -15.52 -12.63
CA ARG A 66 -14.87 -16.04 -13.00
C ARG A 66 -15.08 -17.50 -12.60
N ASN A 67 -14.01 -18.24 -12.32
CA ASN A 67 -14.03 -19.69 -12.31
C ASN A 67 -13.73 -20.34 -10.96
N THR A 68 -13.34 -19.58 -9.91
CA THR A 68 -12.92 -20.17 -8.63
C THR A 68 -13.22 -19.26 -7.44
N ASP A 69 -13.53 -19.87 -6.29
CA ASP A 69 -13.53 -19.22 -4.96
C ASP A 69 -12.17 -19.37 -4.24
N ASP A 70 -11.16 -19.88 -4.96
CA ASP A 70 -9.87 -20.27 -4.39
C ASP A 70 -8.91 -19.10 -4.20
N THR A 71 -7.85 -19.34 -3.43
CA THR A 71 -6.71 -18.43 -3.31
C THR A 71 -5.85 -18.48 -4.57
N VAL A 72 -5.52 -17.32 -5.12
CA VAL A 72 -4.68 -17.19 -6.31
C VAL A 72 -3.32 -16.59 -5.96
N SER A 73 -2.28 -17.07 -6.61
CA SER A 73 -0.94 -16.47 -6.55
C SER A 73 -0.81 -15.36 -7.60
N LEU A 74 -0.23 -14.24 -7.21
CA LEU A 74 -0.25 -13.00 -7.96
C LEU A 74 1.15 -12.39 -8.06
N LEU A 75 1.40 -11.75 -9.20
CA LEU A 75 2.39 -10.69 -9.31
C LEU A 75 1.64 -9.36 -9.09
N VAL A 76 1.99 -8.67 -8.01
CA VAL A 76 1.37 -7.40 -7.60
C VAL A 76 2.33 -6.29 -7.98
N HIS A 77 2.01 -5.58 -9.08
CA HIS A 77 2.80 -4.44 -9.52
C HIS A 77 2.48 -3.21 -8.69
N TRP A 78 3.52 -2.50 -8.30
CA TRP A 78 3.49 -1.33 -7.44
C TRP A 78 4.33 -0.21 -8.04
N ASN A 79 3.96 1.04 -7.77
CA ASN A 79 4.76 2.20 -8.14
C ASN A 79 6.06 2.34 -7.30
N GLU A 80 6.03 1.86 -6.06
CA GLU A 80 7.15 1.88 -5.12
C GLU A 80 7.14 0.61 -4.28
N LYS A 81 8.31 0.22 -3.76
CA LYS A 81 8.43 -1.00 -2.95
C LYS A 81 7.50 -0.90 -1.72
N PRO A 82 6.54 -1.84 -1.53
CA PRO A 82 5.65 -1.80 -0.38
C PRO A 82 6.45 -2.01 0.91
N SER A 83 6.09 -1.29 1.98
CA SER A 83 6.70 -1.47 3.30
C SER A 83 6.17 -2.72 4.00
N PHE A 84 6.83 -3.13 5.07
CA PHE A 84 6.33 -4.22 5.93
C PHE A 84 5.02 -3.86 6.63
N ASP A 85 4.77 -2.58 6.91
CA ASP A 85 3.48 -2.13 7.48
C ASP A 85 2.32 -2.36 6.51
N VAL A 86 2.55 -2.16 5.21
CA VAL A 86 1.56 -2.46 4.16
C VAL A 86 1.27 -3.96 4.09
N ARG A 87 2.30 -4.80 4.23
CA ARG A 87 2.13 -6.27 4.31
C ARG A 87 1.24 -6.64 5.49
N ASP A 88 1.54 -6.11 6.67
CA ASP A 88 0.84 -6.47 7.89
C ASP A 88 -0.63 -5.99 7.83
N PHE A 89 -0.88 -4.78 7.31
CA PHE A 89 -2.23 -4.28 7.05
C PHE A 89 -3.03 -5.15 6.07
N LEU A 90 -2.44 -5.54 4.95
CA LEU A 90 -3.10 -6.39 3.95
C LEU A 90 -3.38 -7.78 4.51
N SER A 91 -2.51 -8.30 5.38
CA SER A 91 -2.70 -9.59 6.05
C SER A 91 -3.95 -9.61 6.92
N GLU A 92 -4.29 -8.50 7.58
CA GLU A 92 -5.53 -8.36 8.35
C GLU A 92 -6.80 -8.46 7.47
N GLN A 93 -6.66 -8.12 6.18
CA GLN A 93 -7.71 -8.24 5.17
C GLN A 93 -7.68 -9.60 4.44
N GLY A 94 -6.83 -10.54 4.86
CA GLY A 94 -6.69 -11.87 4.24
C GLY A 94 -5.89 -11.86 2.93
N ILE A 95 -5.07 -10.84 2.70
CA ILE A 95 -4.18 -10.70 1.53
C ILE A 95 -2.74 -10.79 2.02
N VAL A 96 -1.97 -11.73 1.49
CA VAL A 96 -0.54 -11.88 1.82
C VAL A 96 0.29 -11.33 0.67
N ILE A 97 1.24 -10.44 0.97
CA ILE A 97 2.26 -9.98 0.02
C ILE A 97 3.66 -10.27 0.58
N TYR A 98 4.65 -10.37 -0.29
CA TYR A 98 6.03 -10.66 0.08
C TYR A 98 6.95 -9.51 -0.36
N PRO A 99 7.07 -8.40 0.40
CA PRO A 99 7.89 -7.24 0.05
C PRO A 99 9.37 -7.54 -0.24
N GLU A 100 9.91 -8.61 0.34
CA GLU A 100 11.26 -9.11 0.10
C GLU A 100 11.47 -9.62 -1.33
N THR A 101 10.39 -9.98 -2.04
CA THR A 101 10.42 -10.45 -3.43
C THR A 101 10.37 -9.32 -4.45
N TRP A 102 10.52 -8.06 -4.01
CA TRP A 102 10.50 -6.89 -4.88
C TRP A 102 11.50 -6.99 -6.03
N MET A 103 10.98 -7.09 -7.25
CA MET A 103 11.75 -7.18 -8.48
C MET A 103 10.99 -6.48 -9.59
N ASN A 104 11.64 -5.68 -10.44
CA ASN A 104 10.97 -5.19 -11.65
C ASN A 104 10.02 -4.00 -11.44
N ASP A 105 9.43 -3.85 -10.26
CA ASP A 105 8.18 -3.09 -9.95
C ASP A 105 7.08 -3.97 -9.33
N TYR A 106 7.32 -5.26 -9.09
CA TYR A 106 6.31 -6.16 -8.52
C TYR A 106 6.81 -6.92 -7.29
N VAL A 107 5.85 -7.39 -6.50
CA VAL A 107 6.03 -8.39 -5.45
C VAL A 107 5.18 -9.60 -5.72
N LEU A 108 5.58 -10.74 -5.17
CA LEU A 108 4.70 -11.89 -5.05
C LEU A 108 3.61 -11.62 -4.01
N GLY A 109 2.41 -12.13 -4.25
CA GLY A 109 1.33 -12.11 -3.29
C GLY A 109 0.36 -13.27 -3.49
N VAL A 110 -0.45 -13.52 -2.47
CA VAL A 110 -1.54 -14.51 -2.47
C VAL A 110 -2.78 -13.82 -1.91
N ALA A 111 -3.88 -13.92 -2.64
CA ALA A 111 -5.16 -13.38 -2.19
C ALA A 111 -6.30 -14.30 -2.61
N ALA A 112 -7.36 -14.35 -1.81
CA ALA A 112 -8.63 -14.93 -2.24
C ALA A 112 -9.21 -14.11 -3.39
N VAL A 113 -9.93 -14.77 -4.31
CA VAL A 113 -10.62 -14.09 -5.43
C VAL A 113 -11.54 -12.96 -4.93
N SER A 114 -12.20 -13.16 -3.78
CA SER A 114 -13.04 -12.17 -3.12
C SER A 114 -12.29 -10.90 -2.66
N GLN A 115 -10.98 -11.00 -2.42
CA GLN A 115 -10.12 -9.91 -1.95
C GLN A 115 -9.33 -9.21 -3.06
N LEU A 116 -9.42 -9.70 -4.31
CA LEU A 116 -8.72 -9.10 -5.45
C LEU A 116 -9.10 -7.64 -5.68
N CYS A 117 -10.36 -7.28 -5.44
CA CYS A 117 -10.81 -5.90 -5.57
C CYS A 117 -10.18 -4.98 -4.51
N THR A 118 -10.11 -5.45 -3.26
CA THR A 118 -9.43 -4.74 -2.16
C THR A 118 -7.97 -4.47 -2.52
N LEU A 119 -7.28 -5.49 -3.04
CA LEU A 119 -5.90 -5.36 -3.47
C LEU A 119 -5.72 -4.40 -4.67
N ALA A 120 -6.60 -4.47 -5.67
CA ALA A 120 -6.54 -3.62 -6.86
C ALA A 120 -6.63 -2.13 -6.52
N GLU A 121 -7.44 -1.81 -5.52
CA GLU A 121 -7.74 -0.44 -5.14
C GLU A 121 -6.72 0.14 -4.17
N PHE A 122 -5.82 -0.69 -3.65
CA PHE A 122 -4.76 -0.29 -2.74
C PHE A 122 -3.82 0.77 -3.36
N PRO A 123 -3.48 1.88 -2.65
CA PRO A 123 -2.58 2.89 -3.14
C PRO A 123 -1.25 2.30 -3.54
N GLY A 124 -0.81 2.73 -4.71
CA GLY A 124 0.44 2.30 -5.28
C GLY A 124 0.32 1.01 -6.10
N VAL A 125 -0.71 0.18 -5.90
CA VAL A 125 -0.94 -0.97 -6.78
C VAL A 125 -1.32 -0.45 -8.16
N THR A 126 -0.52 -0.79 -9.17
CA THR A 126 -0.71 -0.37 -10.56
C THR A 126 -1.35 -1.45 -11.40
N ARG A 127 -1.01 -2.72 -11.15
CA ARG A 127 -1.51 -3.88 -11.91
C ARG A 127 -1.44 -5.17 -11.08
N LEU A 128 -2.38 -6.09 -11.31
CA LEU A 128 -2.38 -7.45 -10.79
C LEU A 128 -2.34 -8.45 -11.94
N THR A 129 -1.40 -9.39 -11.86
CA THR A 129 -1.19 -10.44 -12.84
C THR A 129 -1.18 -11.79 -12.12
N LEU A 130 -1.64 -12.87 -12.75
CA LEU A 130 -1.47 -14.20 -12.17
C LEU A 130 0.01 -14.57 -12.16
N ALA A 131 0.50 -15.06 -11.03
CA ALA A 131 1.81 -15.71 -10.96
C ALA A 131 1.66 -17.15 -11.48
N THR A 132 1.43 -17.31 -12.79
CA THR A 132 1.55 -18.62 -13.43
C THR A 132 3.02 -18.95 -13.59
N ALA A 133 3.43 -20.14 -13.16
CA ALA A 133 4.72 -20.67 -13.59
C ALA A 133 4.70 -20.69 -15.13
N ALA A 134 5.67 -20.04 -15.75
CA ALA A 134 5.90 -20.25 -17.17
C ALA A 134 6.20 -21.74 -17.35
N GLU A 135 5.32 -22.45 -18.07
CA GLU A 135 5.59 -23.79 -18.60
C GLU A 135 6.75 -23.75 -19.60
#